data_AF-A0A0S8G3J1-F1
#
_entry.id   AF-A0A0S8G3J1-F1
#
_cell.length_a   1.000
_cell.length_b   1.000
_cell.length_c   1.000
_cell.angle_alpha   90.00
_cell.angle_beta   90.00
_cell.angle_gamma   90.00
#
_symmetry.space_group_name_H-M   'P 1'
#
loop_
_entity.id
_entity.type
_entity.pdbx_description
1 polymer ?
#
loop_
_entity_poly.entity_id
_entity_poly.type
_entity_poly.pdbx_seq_one_letter_code
_entity_poly.pdbx_strand_id
1 'polypeptide(L)'
;MSVDFQKYTYREAGKELATIEQHLRAFGPNSRDFCLECIAKHTMHLSKLASEGKGFFPNDVDWWTKLEDWTDKILDEGEAGEVNHEKTQAWAEEARLLRKELQSKYMGNMGRCECVTGLEPCCHGG
;
A
#
# COMPACT_ATOMS: atom_id res chain seq x y z
N MET A 1 24.52 -10.47 7.95
CA MET A 1 23.16 -10.80 7.49
C MET A 1 22.83 -9.83 6.37
N SER A 2 22.70 -10.28 5.12
CA SER A 2 22.25 -9.41 4.05
C SER A 2 20.76 -9.15 4.24
N VAL A 3 20.37 -7.89 4.40
CA VAL A 3 18.96 -7.52 4.32
C VAL A 3 18.51 -7.85 2.91
N ASP A 4 17.53 -8.73 2.78
CA ASP A 4 16.90 -8.98 1.50
C ASP A 4 16.11 -7.72 1.14
N PHE A 5 16.73 -6.90 0.30
CA PHE A 5 16.24 -5.58 -0.09
C PHE A 5 14.87 -5.69 -0.78
N GLN A 6 14.64 -6.74 -1.56
CA GLN A 6 13.34 -7.02 -2.14
C GLN A 6 12.29 -7.24 -1.06
N LYS A 7 12.57 -8.14 -0.11
CA LYS A 7 11.63 -8.40 0.99
C LYS A 7 11.32 -7.14 1.81
N TYR A 8 12.32 -6.29 2.01
CA TYR A 8 12.14 -5.01 2.69
C TYR A 8 11.21 -4.08 1.89
N THR A 9 11.49 -3.81 0.62
CA THR A 9 10.73 -2.84 -0.20
C THR A 9 9.27 -3.27 -0.36
N TYR A 10 9.00 -4.55 -0.60
CA TYR A 10 7.62 -5.06 -0.67
C TYR A 10 6.88 -4.92 0.67
N ARG A 11 7.57 -5.19 1.79
CA ARG A 11 6.97 -5.05 3.12
C ARG A 11 6.66 -3.60 3.45
N GLU A 12 7.58 -2.67 3.18
CA GLU A 12 7.35 -1.25 3.44
C GLU A 12 6.24 -0.71 2.55
N ALA A 13 6.21 -1.05 1.25
CA ALA A 13 5.11 -0.67 0.37
C ALA A 13 3.74 -1.18 0.89
N GLY A 14 3.69 -2.42 1.39
CA GLY A 14 2.49 -2.98 2.00
C GLY A 14 2.03 -2.27 3.28
N LYS A 15 2.96 -1.77 4.09
CA LYS A 15 2.65 -0.97 5.29
C LYS A 15 2.12 0.41 4.93
N GLU A 16 2.74 1.07 3.96
CA GLU A 16 2.31 2.39 3.49
C GLU A 16 0.90 2.32 2.90
N LEU A 17 0.63 1.32 2.04
CA LEU A 17 -0.73 1.09 1.52
C LEU A 17 -1.77 0.86 2.62
N ALA A 18 -1.43 0.10 3.67
CA ALA A 18 -2.33 -0.11 4.81
C ALA A 18 -2.57 1.18 5.62
N THR A 19 -1.53 2.01 5.77
CA THR A 19 -1.60 3.28 6.49
C THR A 19 -2.44 4.30 5.72
N ILE A 20 -2.24 4.40 4.41
CA ILE A 20 -3.06 5.22 3.50
C ILE A 20 -4.53 4.77 3.56
N GLU A 21 -4.80 3.47 3.46
CA GLU A 21 -6.16 2.91 3.59
C GLU A 21 -6.81 3.35 4.91
N GLN A 22 -6.09 3.21 6.03
CA GLN A 22 -6.62 3.58 7.34
C GLN A 22 -6.96 5.08 7.44
N HIS A 23 -6.05 5.96 6.98
CA HIS A 23 -6.28 7.40 7.01
C HIS A 23 -7.45 7.82 6.12
N LEU A 24 -7.56 7.24 4.93
CA LEU A 24 -8.66 7.51 3.99
C LEU A 24 -10.00 7.04 4.55
N ARG A 25 -10.06 5.86 5.20
CA ARG A 25 -11.27 5.38 5.87
C ARG A 25 -11.69 6.25 7.04
N ALA A 26 -10.72 6.83 7.75
CA ALA A 26 -10.95 7.75 8.85
C ALA A 26 -11.31 9.18 8.40
N PHE A 27 -11.34 9.47 7.10
CA PHE A 27 -11.65 10.79 6.57
C PHE A 27 -13.10 11.18 6.87
N GLY A 28 -13.27 12.21 7.70
CA GLY A 28 -14.56 12.69 8.17
C GLY A 28 -14.58 14.22 8.42
N PRO A 29 -15.74 14.77 8.82
CA PRO A 29 -15.95 16.21 8.92
C PRO A 29 -15.06 16.94 9.94
N ASN A 30 -14.51 16.22 10.93
CA ASN A 30 -13.73 16.81 12.03
C ASN A 30 -12.20 16.64 11.90
N SER A 31 -11.70 16.09 10.79
CA SER A 31 -10.29 15.69 10.65
C SER A 31 -9.65 16.02 9.30
N ARG A 32 -10.33 16.78 8.42
CA ARG A 32 -9.98 16.93 7.01
C ARG A 32 -8.51 17.32 6.76
N ASP A 33 -8.05 18.43 7.34
CA ASP A 33 -6.74 18.99 6.95
C ASP A 33 -5.57 18.12 7.43
N PHE A 34 -5.62 17.65 8.68
CA PHE A 34 -4.60 16.76 9.25
C PHE A 34 -4.54 15.41 8.51
N CYS A 35 -5.69 14.86 8.13
CA CYS A 35 -5.73 13.60 7.41
C CYS A 35 -5.15 13.72 6.00
N LEU A 36 -5.39 14.82 5.28
CA LEU A 36 -4.88 15.01 3.91
C LEU A 36 -3.36 15.18 3.88
N GLU A 37 -2.78 15.94 4.80
CA GLU A 37 -1.32 16.08 4.91
C GLU A 37 -0.65 14.72 5.22
N CYS A 38 -1.23 13.94 6.13
CA CYS A 38 -0.75 12.60 6.43
C CYS A 38 -0.83 11.68 5.21
N ILE A 39 -1.97 11.68 4.51
CA ILE A 39 -2.15 10.89 3.28
C ILE A 39 -1.09 11.28 2.25
N ALA A 40 -0.91 12.57 1.97
CA ALA A 40 0.09 13.05 1.02
C ALA A 40 1.50 12.58 1.39
N LYS A 41 1.88 12.63 2.68
CA LYS A 41 3.18 12.15 3.16
C LYS A 41 3.39 10.66 2.89
N HIS A 42 2.40 9.84 3.21
CA HIS A 42 2.48 8.39 2.98
C HIS A 42 2.47 8.05 1.48
N THR A 43 1.66 8.75 0.69
CA THR A 43 1.61 8.58 -0.78
C THR A 43 2.94 8.98 -1.43
N MET A 44 3.56 10.09 -1.01
CA MET A 44 4.91 10.47 -1.50
C MET A 44 5.98 9.44 -1.13
N HIS A 45 5.91 8.85 0.06
CA HIS A 45 6.84 7.79 0.45
C HIS A 45 6.65 6.54 -0.43
N LEU A 46 5.39 6.16 -0.67
CA LEU A 46 5.05 5.04 -1.53
C LEU A 46 5.46 5.26 -3.00
N SER A 47 5.32 6.48 -3.52
CA SER A 47 5.79 6.87 -4.86
C SER A 47 7.30 6.67 -5.00
N LYS A 48 8.09 7.08 -3.99
CA LYS A 48 9.55 6.83 -3.97
C LYS A 48 9.90 5.35 -3.97
N LEU A 49 9.21 4.55 -3.14
CA LEU A 49 9.38 3.10 -3.12
C LEU A 49 9.03 2.47 -4.47
N ALA A 50 8.00 2.99 -5.15
CA ALA A 50 7.60 2.54 -6.47
C ALA A 50 8.68 2.84 -7.53
N SER A 51 9.19 4.07 -7.52
CA SER A 51 10.25 4.50 -8.42
C SER A 51 11.53 3.67 -8.26
N GLU A 52 11.94 3.44 -7.01
CA GLU A 52 13.04 2.54 -6.66
C GLU A 52 12.76 1.10 -7.10
N GLY A 53 11.54 0.61 -6.86
CA GLY A 53 11.12 -0.75 -7.21
C GLY A 53 11.25 -1.07 -8.70
N LYS A 54 10.93 -0.13 -9.59
CA LYS A 54 11.15 -0.27 -11.04
C LYS A 54 12.62 -0.49 -11.39
N GLY A 55 13.53 0.20 -10.70
CA GLY A 55 14.97 0.09 -10.94
C GLY A 55 15.57 -1.19 -10.38
N PHE A 56 15.12 -1.60 -9.19
CA PHE A 56 15.69 -2.75 -8.48
C PHE A 56 15.08 -4.10 -8.85
N PHE A 57 13.82 -4.13 -9.33
CA PHE A 57 13.07 -5.37 -9.57
C PHE A 57 12.55 -5.46 -11.02
N PRO A 58 13.43 -5.77 -12.00
CA PRO A 58 13.08 -5.78 -13.42
C PRO A 58 11.95 -6.75 -13.79
N ASN A 59 11.74 -7.82 -12.99
CA ASN A 59 10.68 -8.81 -13.22
C ASN A 59 9.28 -8.33 -12.77
N ASP A 60 9.20 -7.22 -12.04
CA ASP A 60 7.94 -6.69 -11.48
C ASP A 60 7.72 -5.21 -11.86
N VAL A 61 8.43 -4.70 -12.87
CA VAL A 61 8.36 -3.30 -13.31
C VAL A 61 6.92 -2.85 -13.54
N ASP A 62 6.10 -3.66 -14.20
CA ASP A 62 4.70 -3.31 -14.49
C ASP A 62 3.90 -3.05 -13.20
N TRP A 63 4.16 -3.81 -12.13
CA TRP A 63 3.46 -3.62 -10.86
C TRP A 63 3.94 -2.34 -10.15
N TRP A 64 5.24 -2.07 -10.20
CA TRP A 64 5.82 -0.85 -9.62
C TRP A 64 5.42 0.41 -10.39
N THR A 65 5.32 0.35 -11.72
CA THR A 65 4.77 1.44 -12.55
C THR A 65 3.30 1.69 -12.19
N LYS A 66 2.48 0.64 -12.11
CA LYS A 66 1.08 0.78 -11.68
C LYS A 66 0.95 1.43 -10.30
N LEU A 67 1.84 1.09 -9.37
CA LEU A 67 1.84 1.69 -8.02
C LEU A 67 2.21 3.17 -8.08
N GLU A 68 3.23 3.53 -8.86
CA GLU A 68 3.66 4.92 -9.06
C GLU A 68 2.54 5.76 -9.72
N ASP A 69 1.95 5.28 -10.82
CA ASP A 69 0.82 5.91 -11.50
C ASP A 69 -0.36 6.16 -10.55
N TRP A 70 -0.63 5.19 -9.67
CA TRP A 70 -1.67 5.33 -8.65
C TRP A 70 -1.29 6.39 -7.62
N THR A 71 -0.04 6.43 -7.13
CA THR A 71 0.37 7.46 -6.18
C THR A 71 0.33 8.86 -6.77
N ASP A 72 0.70 9.02 -8.04
CA ASP A 72 0.67 10.31 -8.74
C ASP A 72 -0.77 10.81 -8.90
N LYS A 73 -1.69 9.92 -9.32
CA LYS A 73 -3.14 10.21 -9.36
C LYS A 73 -3.63 10.75 -8.00
N ILE A 74 -3.29 10.10 -6.90
CA ILE A 74 -3.75 10.50 -5.55
C ILE A 74 -3.21 11.88 -5.16
N LEU A 75 -1.94 12.17 -5.48
CA LEU A 75 -1.31 13.45 -5.18
C LEU A 75 -1.95 14.58 -6.00
N ASP A 76 -2.08 14.38 -7.32
CA ASP A 76 -2.68 15.36 -8.25
C ASP A 76 -4.13 15.66 -7.87
N GLU A 77 -4.92 14.62 -7.64
CA GLU A 77 -6.32 14.76 -7.26
C GLU A 77 -6.51 15.31 -5.84
N GLY A 78 -5.51 15.16 -4.96
CA GLY A 78 -5.46 15.74 -3.62
C GLY A 78 -5.16 17.24 -3.64
N GLU A 79 -4.23 17.68 -4.48
CA GLU A 79 -3.86 19.08 -4.67
C GLU A 79 -4.97 19.89 -5.36
N ALA A 80 -5.74 19.26 -6.26
CA ALA A 80 -6.86 19.91 -6.95
C ALA A 80 -8.00 20.40 -6.02
N GLY A 81 -7.97 20.04 -4.72
CA GLY A 81 -8.87 20.59 -3.70
C GLY A 81 -10.28 19.96 -3.65
N GLU A 82 -10.61 19.05 -4.56
CA GLU A 82 -11.92 18.38 -4.62
C GLU A 82 -11.92 17.03 -3.87
N VAL A 83 -11.40 16.99 -2.64
CA VAL A 83 -11.38 15.75 -1.84
C VAL A 83 -12.62 15.66 -0.96
N ASN A 84 -13.50 14.72 -1.31
CA ASN A 84 -14.73 14.43 -0.57
C ASN A 84 -14.73 12.99 -0.02
N HIS A 85 -15.72 12.68 0.83
CA HIS A 85 -15.77 11.37 1.49
C HIS A 85 -15.85 10.20 0.49
N GLU A 86 -16.70 10.30 -0.54
CA GLU A 86 -16.84 9.26 -1.56
C GLU A 86 -15.51 8.98 -2.26
N LYS A 87 -14.80 10.03 -2.67
CA LYS A 87 -13.48 9.95 -3.31
C LYS A 87 -12.45 9.27 -2.39
N THR A 88 -12.42 9.67 -1.12
CA THR A 88 -11.51 9.03 -0.14
C THR A 88 -11.85 7.56 0.09
N GLN A 89 -13.13 7.17 0.09
CA GLN A 89 -13.51 5.76 0.21
C GLN A 89 -13.11 4.96 -1.04
N ALA A 90 -13.22 5.55 -2.24
CA ALA A 90 -12.76 4.93 -3.47
C ALA A 90 -11.24 4.69 -3.44
N TRP A 91 -10.46 5.70 -3.07
CA TRP A 91 -9.01 5.57 -2.92
C TRP A 91 -8.62 4.56 -1.84
N ALA A 92 -9.37 4.48 -0.73
CA ALA A 92 -9.12 3.49 0.31
C ALA A 92 -9.30 2.06 -0.22
N GLU A 93 -10.30 1.84 -1.07
CA GLU A 93 -10.54 0.55 -1.69
C GLU A 93 -9.46 0.22 -2.74
N GLU A 94 -9.04 1.20 -3.54
CA GLU A 94 -7.90 1.04 -4.46
C GLU A 94 -6.62 0.63 -3.71
N ALA A 95 -6.29 1.32 -2.60
CA ALA A 95 -5.15 0.98 -1.74
C ALA A 95 -5.25 -0.45 -1.18
N ARG A 96 -6.45 -0.88 -0.76
CA ARG A 96 -6.71 -2.24 -0.29
C ARG A 96 -6.45 -3.29 -1.37
N LEU A 97 -6.90 -3.03 -2.60
CA LEU A 97 -6.73 -3.94 -3.74
C LEU A 97 -5.27 -4.05 -4.15
N LEU A 98 -4.55 -2.92 -4.24
CA LEU A 98 -3.11 -2.90 -4.49
C LEU A 98 -2.33 -3.68 -3.43
N ARG A 99 -2.70 -3.52 -2.15
CA ARG A 99 -2.07 -4.27 -1.05
C ARG A 99 -2.32 -5.77 -1.16
N LYS A 100 -3.53 -6.20 -1.52
CA LYS A 100 -3.85 -7.62 -1.73
C LYS A 100 -3.07 -8.21 -2.90
N GLU A 101 -2.94 -7.47 -3.99
CA GLU A 101 -2.15 -7.88 -5.16
C GLU A 101 -0.67 -7.98 -4.82
N LEU A 102 -0.13 -7.03 -4.06
CA LEU A 102 1.24 -7.08 -3.55
C LEU A 102 1.47 -8.32 -2.69
N GLN A 103 0.53 -8.61 -1.79
CA GLN A 103 0.56 -9.79 -0.93
C GLN A 103 0.50 -11.09 -1.73
N SER A 104 -0.33 -11.20 -2.78
CA SER A 104 -0.40 -12.42 -3.59
C SER A 104 0.88 -12.66 -4.38
N LYS A 105 1.51 -11.61 -4.92
CA LYS A 105 2.82 -11.69 -5.60
C LYS A 105 3.94 -12.15 -4.67
N TYR A 106 3.94 -11.67 -3.44
CA TYR A 106 5.05 -11.85 -2.51
C TYR A 106 4.86 -13.04 -1.52
N MET A 107 3.64 -13.27 -1.03
CA MET A 107 3.27 -14.45 -0.24
C MET A 107 2.84 -15.66 -1.09
N GLY A 108 2.73 -15.50 -2.41
CA GLY A 108 2.73 -16.64 -3.33
C GLY A 108 4.11 -17.28 -3.48
N ASN A 109 5.18 -16.50 -3.23
CA ASN A 109 6.59 -16.91 -3.39
C ASN A 109 7.34 -17.16 -2.07
N MET A 110 6.94 -16.53 -0.97
CA MET A 110 7.28 -17.06 0.35
C MET A 110 6.26 -18.12 0.67
N GLY A 111 6.72 -19.37 0.77
CA GLY A 111 5.89 -20.56 0.84
C GLY A 111 4.60 -20.34 1.62
N ARG A 112 3.53 -21.00 1.11
CA ARG A 112 2.39 -21.50 1.90
C ARG A 112 2.75 -21.41 3.37
N CYS A 113 1.95 -20.70 4.17
CA CYS A 113 1.99 -20.83 5.63
C CYS A 113 2.19 -22.31 5.94
N GLU A 114 3.43 -22.70 6.22
CA GLU A 114 3.69 -23.98 6.81
C GLU A 114 3.14 -23.76 8.19
N CYS A 115 1.98 -24.37 8.43
CA CYS A 115 1.52 -24.62 9.78
C CYS A 115 2.72 -25.25 10.49
N VAL A 116 3.47 -24.44 11.25
CA VAL A 116 4.52 -24.95 12.11
C VAL A 116 3.75 -25.75 13.14
N THR A 117 3.72 -27.06 12.93
CA THR A 117 3.05 -28.02 13.77
C THR A 117 3.71 -27.93 15.15
N GLY A 118 3.09 -27.17 16.05
CA GLY A 118 3.59 -26.97 17.40
C GLY A 118 2.89 -25.87 18.20
N LEU A 119 2.39 -24.79 17.57
CA LEU A 119 1.71 -23.71 18.29
C LEU A 119 0.56 -23.16 17.45
N GLU A 120 -0.64 -23.64 17.78
CA GLU A 120 -2.01 -23.17 17.48
C GLU A 120 -2.35 -22.53 16.11
N PRO A 121 -3.43 -22.97 15.43
CA PRO A 121 -3.81 -22.45 14.11
C PRO A 121 -4.46 -21.06 14.19
N CYS A 122 -3.79 -20.06 13.64
CA CYS A 122 -4.37 -18.76 13.29
C CYS A 122 -5.11 -18.86 11.95
N CYS A 123 -6.42 -19.08 11.99
CA CYS A 123 -7.38 -18.68 10.96
C CYS A 123 -8.79 -18.85 11.55
N HIS A 124 -9.46 -17.77 11.92
CA HIS A 124 -10.91 -17.77 12.08
C HIS A 124 -11.50 -16.98 10.92
N GLY A 125 -12.03 -17.73 9.96
CA GLY A 125 -13.12 -17.27 9.13
C GLY A 125 -14.41 -17.36 9.94
N GLY A 126 -15.20 -16.29 9.87
CA GLY A 126 -16.62 -16.25 10.17
C GLY A 126 -17.28 -15.50 9.03
#